data_AF-A0A7Z9VCM7-F1
#
_entry.id   AF-A0A7Z9VCM7-F1
#
_cell.length_a   1.000
_cell.length_b   1.000
_cell.length_c   1.000
_cell.angle_alpha   90.00
_cell.angle_beta   90.00
_cell.angle_gamma   90.00
#
_symmetry.space_group_name_H-M   'P 1'
#
loop_
_entity.id
_entity.type
_entity.pdbx_description
1 polymer ?
#
loop_
_entity_poly.entity_id
_entity_poly.type
_entity_poly.pdbx_seq_one_letter_code
_entity_poly.pdbx_strand_id
1 'polypeptide(L)'
;VGDKILIEGNEATALGAIWGGVSVVAWYPITPSSSVTESLEKHIARQREKDPEGRRRYVILQAEDELAAVGMALGAGWAGARSMTSTSGPGISLMAENMGLGYYAEIPTVIYDIQRVGPSTGLPTRTQQSDILQVAFHSHGDSRFPMLFPSSPEEAFSFSCQAYDLAEKYQIPVVFMSDLDLGMNSWISNPLQEPTRDFDRGKIATDEVVEKLEKWGRYRDVDGDGIPYRTIPGITLHPDIAHLTRGSGHDEDAQYSESPEVYAANLDRLARKIDGMVTDLPAPIREDGDGSLGVIAFGTTDWAVQEAIASLKATPSYLRIRSYPFHDEVDSFISDHDQILVIEQNQQGQMAQLLRLNNPRNADKILSATYFGGLPLSALFVRDSIEQQQGVEAK
;
A
#
# COMPACT_ATOMS: atom_id res chain seq x y z
N VAL A 1 0.26 -29.00 5.90
CA VAL A 1 -0.20 -29.56 7.19
C VAL A 1 -1.72 -29.51 7.18
N GLY A 2 -2.40 -30.65 7.07
CA GLY A 2 -3.82 -30.66 6.64
C GLY A 2 -3.97 -30.01 5.26
N ASP A 3 -4.99 -29.19 5.08
CA ASP A 3 -5.30 -28.46 3.83
C ASP A 3 -4.46 -27.18 3.63
N LYS A 4 -3.42 -26.95 4.44
CA LYS A 4 -2.52 -25.78 4.33
C LYS A 4 -1.48 -25.98 3.23
N ILE A 5 -1.08 -24.88 2.60
CA ILE A 5 0.01 -24.82 1.60
C ILE A 5 1.30 -24.28 2.21
N LEU A 6 2.42 -24.54 1.54
CA LEU A 6 3.72 -23.94 1.84
C LEU A 6 4.09 -23.02 0.67
N ILE A 7 4.28 -21.73 0.93
CA ILE A 7 4.53 -20.71 -0.10
C ILE A 7 5.30 -19.53 0.49
N GLU A 8 6.11 -18.87 -0.34
CA GLU A 8 6.79 -17.61 0.01
C GLU A 8 5.84 -16.42 -0.19
N GLY A 9 5.97 -15.38 0.64
CA GLY A 9 5.11 -14.20 0.53
C GLY A 9 5.27 -13.45 -0.79
N ASN A 10 6.49 -13.39 -1.36
CA ASN A 10 6.71 -12.76 -2.67
C ASN A 10 6.07 -13.57 -3.80
N GLU A 11 6.05 -14.90 -3.72
CA GLU A 11 5.36 -15.75 -4.69
C GLU A 11 3.84 -15.57 -4.59
N ALA A 12 3.28 -15.51 -3.38
CA ALA A 12 1.85 -15.21 -3.17
C ALA A 12 1.47 -13.80 -3.65
N THR A 13 2.33 -12.80 -3.40
CA THR A 13 2.17 -11.42 -3.88
C THR A 13 2.12 -11.38 -5.41
N ALA A 14 3.03 -12.10 -6.07
CA ALA A 14 3.10 -12.20 -7.52
C ALA A 14 1.86 -12.87 -8.14
N LEU A 15 1.35 -13.94 -7.52
CA LEU A 15 0.08 -14.55 -7.91
C LEU A 15 -1.07 -13.56 -7.73
N GLY A 16 -1.10 -12.82 -6.61
CA GLY A 16 -2.09 -11.78 -6.39
C GLY A 16 -2.04 -10.67 -7.45
N ALA A 17 -0.86 -10.31 -7.94
CA ALA A 17 -0.72 -9.34 -9.02
C ALA A 17 -1.29 -9.86 -10.35
N ILE A 18 -1.07 -11.14 -10.66
CA ILE A 18 -1.60 -11.80 -11.85
C ILE A 18 -3.14 -11.82 -11.81
N TRP A 19 -3.71 -12.25 -10.68
CA TRP A 19 -5.16 -12.26 -10.47
C TRP A 19 -5.74 -10.86 -10.38
N GLY A 20 -5.01 -9.90 -9.84
CA GLY A 20 -5.33 -8.48 -9.88
C GLY A 20 -5.29 -7.87 -11.28
N GLY A 21 -4.92 -8.62 -12.33
CA GLY A 21 -5.01 -8.19 -13.71
C GLY A 21 -3.79 -7.43 -14.23
N VAL A 22 -2.65 -7.50 -13.53
CA VAL A 22 -1.41 -6.84 -13.98
C VAL A 22 -1.05 -7.24 -15.42
N SER A 23 -0.68 -6.24 -16.20
CA SER A 23 -0.36 -6.38 -17.62
C SER A 23 0.97 -5.72 -18.00
N VAL A 24 1.44 -4.73 -17.25
CA VAL A 24 2.76 -4.12 -17.47
C VAL A 24 3.55 -4.08 -16.18
N VAL A 25 4.73 -4.69 -16.19
CA VAL A 25 5.66 -4.73 -15.06
C VAL A 25 6.94 -4.06 -15.50
N ALA A 26 7.35 -3.01 -14.81
CA ALA A 26 8.64 -2.36 -15.02
C ALA A 26 9.40 -2.34 -13.70
N TRP A 27 10.61 -2.88 -13.66
CA TRP A 27 11.32 -3.10 -12.39
C TRP A 27 12.83 -2.99 -12.57
N TYR A 28 13.53 -2.71 -11.48
CA TYR A 28 14.99 -2.78 -11.40
C TYR A 28 15.36 -3.84 -10.35
N PRO A 29 16.36 -4.71 -10.60
CA PRO A 29 16.70 -5.77 -9.65
C PRO A 29 17.26 -5.24 -8.34
N ILE A 30 16.57 -5.54 -7.24
CA ILE A 30 17.00 -5.23 -5.88
C ILE A 30 16.46 -6.29 -4.90
N THR A 31 17.33 -6.86 -4.05
CA THR A 31 16.89 -7.77 -2.98
C THR A 31 16.11 -7.00 -1.92
N PRO A 32 15.01 -7.50 -1.34
CA PRO A 32 14.34 -8.78 -1.60
C PRO A 32 13.26 -8.73 -2.69
N SER A 33 13.01 -7.59 -3.34
CA SER A 33 11.86 -7.41 -4.23
C SER A 33 11.98 -8.13 -5.58
N SER A 34 13.19 -8.43 -6.06
CA SER A 34 13.40 -9.14 -7.33
C SER A 34 12.58 -10.44 -7.41
N SER A 35 12.43 -11.18 -6.30
CA SER A 35 11.72 -12.45 -6.31
C SER A 35 10.20 -12.30 -6.53
N VAL A 36 9.62 -11.12 -6.32
CA VAL A 36 8.23 -10.83 -6.73
C VAL A 36 8.12 -10.88 -8.25
N THR A 37 8.98 -10.15 -8.96
CA THR A 37 8.90 -10.08 -10.42
C THR A 37 9.34 -11.39 -11.09
N GLU A 38 10.36 -12.06 -10.56
CA GLU A 38 10.77 -13.39 -11.02
C GLU A 38 9.65 -14.43 -10.83
N SER A 39 8.96 -14.41 -9.69
CA SER A 39 7.79 -15.27 -9.45
C SER A 39 6.64 -14.93 -10.39
N LEU A 40 6.40 -13.64 -10.65
CA LEU A 40 5.37 -13.19 -11.59
C LEU A 40 5.69 -13.71 -13.00
N GLU A 41 6.92 -13.56 -13.47
CA GLU A 41 7.34 -14.05 -14.79
C GLU A 41 7.15 -15.57 -14.93
N LYS A 42 7.53 -16.33 -13.89
CA LYS A 42 7.34 -17.78 -13.81
C LYS A 42 5.88 -18.21 -13.96
N HIS A 43 4.94 -17.45 -13.38
CA HIS A 43 3.53 -17.83 -13.30
C HIS A 43 2.66 -17.23 -14.40
N ILE A 44 2.86 -15.95 -14.76
CA ILE A 44 1.96 -15.21 -15.66
C ILE A 44 1.86 -15.85 -17.04
N ALA A 45 2.95 -16.42 -17.55
CA ALA A 45 2.99 -17.09 -18.86
C ALA A 45 2.08 -18.33 -18.92
N ARG A 46 1.83 -18.99 -17.78
CA ARG A 46 0.98 -20.18 -17.68
C ARG A 46 -0.49 -19.82 -17.45
N GLN A 47 -0.74 -18.67 -16.83
CA GLN A 47 -2.07 -18.22 -16.40
C GLN A 47 -2.74 -17.32 -17.46
N ARG A 48 -1.97 -16.46 -18.13
CA ARG A 48 -2.53 -15.43 -19.02
C ARG A 48 -2.73 -15.99 -20.43
N GLU A 49 -3.98 -15.94 -20.89
CA GLU A 49 -4.31 -16.27 -22.27
C GLU A 49 -3.59 -15.35 -23.26
N LYS A 50 -3.23 -15.92 -24.41
CA LYS A 50 -2.69 -15.15 -25.54
C LYS A 50 -3.81 -14.37 -26.23
N ASP A 51 -3.45 -13.38 -27.04
CA ASP A 51 -4.42 -12.74 -27.93
C ASP A 51 -4.78 -13.66 -29.12
N PRO A 52 -5.80 -13.30 -29.95
CA PRO A 52 -6.20 -14.13 -31.09
C PRO A 52 -5.07 -14.38 -32.10
N GLU A 53 -4.07 -13.50 -32.15
CA GLU A 53 -2.88 -13.63 -32.99
C GLU A 53 -1.73 -14.40 -32.31
N GLY A 54 -1.93 -14.91 -31.10
CA GLY A 54 -0.94 -15.69 -30.35
C GLY A 54 0.14 -14.86 -29.65
N ARG A 55 -0.03 -13.54 -29.56
CA ARG A 55 0.88 -12.62 -28.86
C ARG A 55 0.56 -12.59 -27.36
N ARG A 56 1.56 -12.18 -26.57
CA ARG A 56 1.42 -12.00 -25.12
C ARG A 56 0.57 -10.76 -24.83
N ARG A 57 -0.34 -10.87 -23.86
CA ARG A 57 -1.16 -9.76 -23.35
C ARG A 57 -0.53 -9.05 -22.14
N TYR A 58 0.77 -9.26 -21.93
CA TYR A 58 1.52 -8.66 -20.84
C TYR A 58 2.95 -8.34 -21.29
N VAL A 59 3.58 -7.41 -20.58
CA VAL A 59 4.95 -6.96 -20.81
C VAL A 59 5.66 -6.88 -19.47
N ILE A 60 6.86 -7.47 -19.39
CA ILE A 60 7.76 -7.38 -18.24
C ILE A 60 9.06 -6.79 -18.74
N LEU A 61 9.49 -5.67 -18.15
CA LEU A 61 10.65 -4.90 -18.56
C LEU A 61 11.57 -4.71 -17.35
N GLN A 62 12.80 -5.20 -17.49
CA GLN A 62 13.87 -4.80 -16.59
C GLN A 62 14.38 -3.43 -17.06
N ALA A 63 14.18 -2.40 -16.25
CA ALA A 63 14.64 -1.05 -16.50
C ALA A 63 16.13 -0.89 -16.14
N GLU A 64 16.71 0.24 -16.53
CA GLU A 64 18.08 0.63 -16.24
C GLU A 64 18.30 1.07 -14.78
N ASP A 65 17.27 1.60 -14.13
CA ASP A 65 17.24 2.04 -12.73
C ASP A 65 15.79 2.15 -12.21
N GLU A 66 15.61 2.47 -10.93
CA GLU A 66 14.30 2.66 -10.31
C GLU A 66 13.52 3.88 -10.82
N LEU A 67 14.19 4.93 -11.32
CA LEU A 67 13.54 6.11 -11.89
C LEU A 67 12.81 5.72 -13.18
N ALA A 68 13.50 5.01 -14.07
CA ALA A 68 12.96 4.48 -15.31
C ALA A 68 11.86 3.46 -15.04
N ALA A 69 12.06 2.55 -14.07
CA ALA A 69 11.07 1.53 -13.70
C ALA A 69 9.72 2.15 -13.30
N VAL A 70 9.71 3.10 -12.36
CA VAL A 70 8.46 3.75 -11.94
C VAL A 70 7.87 4.64 -13.03
N GLY A 71 8.71 5.31 -13.84
CA GLY A 71 8.26 6.12 -14.97
C GLY A 71 7.53 5.29 -16.03
N MET A 72 8.07 4.12 -16.38
CA MET A 72 7.42 3.17 -17.29
C MET A 72 6.11 2.64 -16.71
N ALA A 73 6.08 2.28 -15.41
CA ALA A 73 4.88 1.80 -14.75
C ALA A 73 3.76 2.85 -14.73
N LEU A 74 4.07 4.11 -14.40
CA LEU A 74 3.11 5.22 -14.44
C LEU A 74 2.63 5.50 -15.86
N GLY A 75 3.52 5.51 -16.85
CA GLY A 75 3.12 5.67 -18.26
C GLY A 75 2.14 4.58 -18.71
N ALA A 76 2.35 3.33 -18.28
CA ALA A 76 1.43 2.23 -18.56
C ALA A 76 0.09 2.37 -17.81
N GLY A 77 0.13 2.84 -16.57
CA GLY A 77 -1.07 3.15 -15.76
C GLY A 77 -1.93 4.23 -16.39
N TRP A 78 -1.29 5.29 -16.88
CA TRP A 78 -1.93 6.37 -17.64
C TRP A 78 -2.56 5.85 -18.94
N ALA A 79 -1.88 4.94 -19.65
CA ALA A 79 -2.41 4.30 -20.84
C ALA A 79 -3.56 3.30 -20.57
N GLY A 80 -3.95 3.10 -19.30
CA GLY A 80 -5.07 2.26 -18.89
C GLY A 80 -4.73 0.80 -18.60
N ALA A 81 -3.45 0.43 -18.60
CA ALA A 81 -3.01 -0.88 -18.14
C ALA A 81 -2.95 -0.91 -16.61
N ARG A 82 -3.30 -2.06 -16.01
CA ARG A 82 -2.91 -2.33 -14.61
C ARG A 82 -1.40 -2.58 -14.60
N SER A 83 -0.65 -1.65 -14.03
CA SER A 83 0.80 -1.64 -14.04
C SER A 83 1.38 -1.69 -12.64
N MET A 84 2.63 -2.15 -12.54
CA MET A 84 3.36 -2.17 -11.28
C MET A 84 4.86 -1.96 -11.45
N THR A 85 5.49 -1.62 -10.32
CA THR A 85 6.93 -1.80 -10.08
C THR A 85 7.17 -2.47 -8.73
N SER A 86 8.32 -3.13 -8.56
CA SER A 86 8.72 -3.78 -7.30
C SER A 86 10.10 -3.32 -6.86
N THR A 87 10.25 -2.90 -5.62
CA THR A 87 11.48 -2.30 -5.08
C THR A 87 11.60 -2.50 -3.56
N SER A 88 12.60 -1.86 -2.95
CA SER A 88 12.83 -1.77 -1.51
C SER A 88 13.24 -0.34 -1.16
N GLY A 89 13.45 0.00 0.12
CA GLY A 89 13.74 1.37 0.59
C GLY A 89 14.69 2.24 -0.25
N PRO A 90 15.86 1.75 -0.74
CA PRO A 90 16.72 2.55 -1.63
C PRO A 90 16.03 2.97 -2.92
N GLY A 91 15.26 2.07 -3.53
CA GLY A 91 14.53 2.36 -4.75
C GLY A 91 13.30 3.23 -4.50
N ILE A 92 12.59 3.07 -3.38
CA ILE A 92 11.54 4.02 -2.97
C ILE A 92 12.12 5.43 -2.92
N SER A 93 13.32 5.61 -2.36
CA SER A 93 14.01 6.89 -2.31
C SER A 93 14.23 7.50 -3.70
N LEU A 94 14.63 6.69 -4.69
CA LEU A 94 14.81 7.14 -6.07
C LEU A 94 13.48 7.46 -6.76
N MET A 95 12.42 6.72 -6.46
CA MET A 95 11.10 6.87 -7.09
C MET A 95 10.33 8.13 -6.64
N ALA A 96 10.84 8.90 -5.66
CA ALA A 96 10.12 10.01 -5.02
C ALA A 96 9.53 11.05 -5.97
N GLU A 97 10.29 11.49 -6.98
CA GLU A 97 9.82 12.49 -7.94
C GLU A 97 8.65 11.96 -8.78
N ASN A 98 8.81 10.78 -9.37
CA ASN A 98 7.80 10.16 -10.22
C ASN A 98 6.56 9.70 -9.44
N MET A 99 6.73 9.21 -8.21
CA MET A 99 5.57 8.91 -7.35
C MET A 99 4.76 10.17 -7.04
N GLY A 100 5.43 11.32 -6.81
CA GLY A 100 4.77 12.62 -6.67
C GLY A 100 3.99 13.03 -7.93
N LEU A 101 4.58 12.82 -9.11
CA LEU A 101 3.86 13.00 -10.38
C LEU A 101 2.65 12.08 -10.47
N GLY A 102 2.79 10.79 -10.15
CA GLY A 102 1.68 9.83 -10.17
C GLY A 102 0.54 10.20 -9.21
N TYR A 103 0.88 10.72 -8.03
CA TYR A 103 -0.07 11.25 -7.06
C TYR A 103 -0.85 12.45 -7.62
N TYR A 104 -0.12 13.48 -8.07
CA TYR A 104 -0.71 14.74 -8.49
C TYR A 104 -1.45 14.65 -9.83
N ALA A 105 -0.96 13.82 -10.75
CA ALA A 105 -1.58 13.56 -12.04
C ALA A 105 -2.67 12.47 -12.00
N GLU A 106 -2.90 11.86 -10.83
CA GLU A 106 -3.91 10.84 -10.58
C GLU A 106 -3.77 9.60 -11.47
N ILE A 107 -2.59 8.98 -11.43
CA ILE A 107 -2.23 7.83 -12.27
C ILE A 107 -2.31 6.53 -11.44
N PRO A 108 -3.20 5.58 -11.78
CA PRO A 108 -3.25 4.26 -11.15
C PRO A 108 -1.96 3.47 -11.37
N THR A 109 -1.28 3.06 -10.30
CA THR A 109 -0.11 2.15 -10.37
C THR A 109 0.07 1.47 -9.01
N VAL A 110 0.53 0.21 -8.99
CA VAL A 110 0.88 -0.47 -7.74
C VAL A 110 2.40 -0.48 -7.55
N ILE A 111 2.86 -0.10 -6.37
CA ILE A 111 4.29 -0.03 -6.02
C ILE A 111 4.52 -1.00 -4.88
N TYR A 112 5.27 -2.07 -5.13
CA TYR A 112 5.61 -3.04 -4.10
C TYR A 112 6.90 -2.62 -3.41
N ASP A 113 6.80 -2.22 -2.14
CA ASP A 113 7.95 -2.01 -1.26
C ASP A 113 8.13 -3.26 -0.39
N ILE A 114 9.13 -4.07 -0.73
CA ILE A 114 9.53 -5.20 0.09
C ILE A 114 10.67 -4.74 0.98
N GLN A 115 10.32 -4.31 2.20
CA GLN A 115 11.22 -3.64 3.12
C GLN A 115 12.35 -4.56 3.58
N ARG A 116 13.52 -3.96 3.80
CA ARG A 116 14.72 -4.61 4.34
C ARG A 116 15.44 -3.63 5.26
N VAL A 117 16.46 -4.11 5.98
CA VAL A 117 17.26 -3.22 6.85
C VAL A 117 17.91 -2.10 6.03
N GLY A 118 17.61 -0.85 6.40
CA GLY A 118 18.34 0.37 6.02
C GLY A 118 19.26 0.87 7.15
N PRO A 119 19.73 2.14 7.11
CA PRO A 119 19.62 3.10 6.00
C PRO A 119 20.62 2.81 4.87
N SER A 120 20.49 3.52 3.74
CA SER A 120 21.33 3.34 2.55
C SER A 120 21.27 1.87 2.08
N THR A 121 22.39 1.27 1.66
CA THR A 121 22.43 -0.17 1.32
C THR A 121 21.94 -1.06 2.47
N GLY A 122 22.18 -0.63 3.71
CA GLY A 122 21.81 -1.34 4.93
C GLY A 122 22.30 -2.78 4.95
N LEU A 123 21.44 -3.71 5.37
CA LEU A 123 21.71 -5.15 5.32
C LEU A 123 20.72 -5.81 4.35
N PRO A 124 21.08 -5.98 3.06
CA PRO A 124 20.15 -6.41 2.01
C PRO A 124 19.40 -7.73 2.25
N THR A 125 19.93 -8.59 3.12
CA THR A 125 19.41 -9.93 3.43
C THR A 125 18.77 -10.03 4.82
N ARG A 126 18.47 -8.88 5.44
CA ARG A 126 17.89 -8.79 6.79
C ARG A 126 16.58 -8.02 6.75
N THR A 127 15.64 -8.42 7.61
CA THR A 127 14.28 -7.84 7.65
C THR A 127 14.22 -6.63 8.59
N GLN A 128 13.42 -5.64 8.20
CA GLN A 128 13.07 -4.48 9.01
C GLN A 128 11.81 -3.82 8.42
N GLN A 129 11.00 -3.16 9.25
CA GLN A 129 9.83 -2.39 8.84
C GLN A 129 10.08 -0.89 9.08
N SER A 130 11.05 -0.32 8.35
CA SER A 130 11.61 1.03 8.60
C SER A 130 11.29 2.08 7.54
N ASP A 131 10.40 1.80 6.60
CA ASP A 131 10.14 2.69 5.46
C ASP A 131 8.76 3.38 5.60
N ILE A 132 8.09 3.21 6.74
CA ILE A 132 6.73 3.69 7.02
C ILE A 132 6.60 5.21 6.91
N LEU A 133 7.45 5.96 7.63
CA LEU A 133 7.40 7.43 7.54
C LEU A 133 7.92 7.95 6.21
N GLN A 134 8.87 7.23 5.58
CA GLN A 134 9.35 7.57 4.25
C GLN A 134 8.20 7.55 3.25
N VAL A 135 7.39 6.49 3.26
CA VAL A 135 6.24 6.35 2.35
C VAL A 135 5.08 7.28 2.74
N ALA A 136 4.79 7.43 4.05
CA ALA A 136 3.72 8.30 4.52
C ALA A 136 3.89 9.78 4.11
N PHE A 137 5.14 10.26 4.05
CA PHE A 137 5.52 11.62 3.67
C PHE A 137 6.32 11.67 2.38
N HIS A 138 6.10 10.72 1.47
CA HIS A 138 6.94 10.58 0.29
C HIS A 138 6.75 11.71 -0.72
N SER A 139 7.81 12.02 -1.46
CA SER A 139 7.85 13.15 -2.40
C SER A 139 7.77 14.53 -1.76
N HIS A 140 7.80 15.58 -2.59
CA HIS A 140 7.70 16.97 -2.18
C HIS A 140 6.27 17.49 -2.31
N GLY A 141 5.90 18.46 -1.46
CA GLY A 141 4.53 18.96 -1.34
C GLY A 141 3.69 18.13 -0.37
N ASP A 142 2.38 18.39 -0.34
CA ASP A 142 1.44 17.67 0.50
C ASP A 142 0.97 16.39 -0.20
N SER A 143 1.44 15.24 0.26
CA SER A 143 1.09 13.93 -0.28
C SER A 143 0.62 12.99 0.84
N ARG A 144 -0.19 12.00 0.48
CA ARG A 144 -0.67 10.97 1.40
C ARG A 144 -0.90 9.66 0.65
N PHE A 145 0.16 8.89 0.45
CA PHE A 145 0.08 7.64 -0.28
C PHE A 145 -0.64 6.55 0.53
N PRO A 146 -1.62 5.84 -0.05
CA PRO A 146 -2.24 4.71 0.61
C PRO A 146 -1.27 3.52 0.70
N MET A 147 -1.25 2.87 1.86
CA MET A 147 -0.38 1.73 2.17
C MET A 147 -1.20 0.50 2.57
N LEU A 148 -0.77 -0.70 2.15
CA LEU A 148 -1.33 -1.99 2.57
C LEU A 148 -0.27 -2.80 3.32
N PHE A 149 -0.62 -3.38 4.48
CA PHE A 149 0.32 -4.08 5.37
C PHE A 149 -0.06 -5.57 5.56
N PRO A 150 0.25 -6.46 4.60
CA PRO A 150 -0.02 -7.89 4.75
C PRO A 150 0.84 -8.53 5.86
N SER A 151 0.30 -9.51 6.60
CA SER A 151 1.09 -10.30 7.59
C SER A 151 1.34 -11.75 7.18
N SER A 152 0.70 -12.25 6.12
CA SER A 152 0.76 -13.65 5.71
C SER A 152 0.69 -13.80 4.19
N PRO A 153 1.05 -14.96 3.61
CA PRO A 153 0.91 -15.16 2.16
C PRO A 153 -0.54 -15.07 1.64
N GLU A 154 -1.52 -15.50 2.42
CA GLU A 154 -2.95 -15.35 2.08
C GLU A 154 -3.34 -13.86 1.98
N GLU A 155 -2.92 -13.06 2.95
CA GLU A 155 -3.12 -11.61 2.88
C GLU A 155 -2.31 -10.97 1.76
N ALA A 156 -1.06 -11.38 1.56
CA ALA A 156 -0.21 -10.86 0.51
C ALA A 156 -0.84 -11.08 -0.89
N PHE A 157 -1.43 -12.25 -1.13
CA PHE A 157 -2.20 -12.52 -2.34
C PHE A 157 -3.44 -11.62 -2.44
N SER A 158 -4.30 -11.60 -1.42
CA SER A 158 -5.58 -10.87 -1.48
C SER A 158 -5.40 -9.35 -1.53
N PHE A 159 -4.46 -8.79 -0.77
CA PHE A 159 -4.13 -7.38 -0.79
C PHE A 159 -3.46 -6.97 -2.09
N SER A 160 -2.66 -7.85 -2.70
CA SER A 160 -2.07 -7.59 -4.01
C SER A 160 -3.14 -7.53 -5.10
N CYS A 161 -4.17 -8.38 -5.06
CA CYS A 161 -5.34 -8.24 -5.92
C CYS A 161 -6.05 -6.89 -5.70
N GLN A 162 -6.37 -6.58 -4.44
CA GLN A 162 -7.11 -5.39 -4.04
C GLN A 162 -6.35 -4.09 -4.36
N ALA A 163 -5.02 -4.10 -4.33
CA ALA A 163 -4.20 -2.92 -4.62
C ALA A 163 -4.50 -2.33 -6.01
N TYR A 164 -4.79 -3.16 -7.01
CA TYR A 164 -5.12 -2.68 -8.36
C TYR A 164 -6.52 -2.06 -8.44
N ASP A 165 -7.50 -2.67 -7.77
CA ASP A 165 -8.85 -2.13 -7.68
C ASP A 165 -8.83 -0.76 -6.98
N LEU A 166 -8.09 -0.67 -5.88
CA LEU A 166 -7.86 0.58 -5.14
C LEU A 166 -7.16 1.64 -6.02
N ALA A 167 -6.08 1.26 -6.71
CA ALA A 167 -5.33 2.18 -7.56
C ALA A 167 -6.19 2.73 -8.71
N GLU A 168 -7.03 1.90 -9.33
CA GLU A 168 -7.91 2.32 -10.43
C GLU A 168 -9.13 3.11 -9.96
N LYS A 169 -9.78 2.68 -8.86
CA LYS A 169 -10.93 3.38 -8.28
C LYS A 169 -10.57 4.79 -7.82
N TYR A 170 -9.46 4.92 -7.08
CA TYR A 170 -9.02 6.18 -6.49
C TYR A 170 -7.97 6.92 -7.33
N GLN A 171 -7.58 6.36 -8.48
CA GLN A 171 -6.67 6.99 -9.44
C GLN A 171 -5.42 7.55 -8.75
N ILE A 172 -4.71 6.68 -8.05
CA ILE A 172 -3.53 7.05 -7.27
C ILE A 172 -2.55 5.87 -7.22
N PRO A 173 -1.24 6.12 -7.11
CA PRO A 173 -0.30 5.08 -6.76
C PRO A 173 -0.61 4.47 -5.38
N VAL A 174 -0.74 3.15 -5.31
CA VAL A 174 -0.94 2.39 -4.07
C VAL A 174 0.33 1.68 -3.70
N VAL A 175 0.77 1.80 -2.45
CA VAL A 175 2.01 1.18 -1.97
C VAL A 175 1.69 -0.08 -1.17
N PHE A 176 2.20 -1.21 -1.63
CA PHE A 176 2.10 -2.49 -0.94
C PHE A 176 3.34 -2.67 -0.07
N MET A 177 3.17 -2.61 1.25
CA MET A 177 4.25 -2.56 2.24
C MET A 177 4.47 -3.94 2.87
N SER A 178 5.33 -4.74 2.26
CA SER A 178 5.77 -6.03 2.80
C SER A 178 7.17 -5.91 3.40
N ASP A 179 7.73 -7.03 3.86
CA ASP A 179 9.09 -7.11 4.39
C ASP A 179 9.79 -8.40 3.91
N LEU A 180 11.11 -8.44 4.09
CA LEU A 180 11.95 -9.57 3.68
C LEU A 180 11.53 -10.90 4.33
N ASP A 181 11.04 -10.87 5.57
CA ASP A 181 10.67 -12.07 6.31
C ASP A 181 9.43 -12.73 5.69
N LEU A 182 8.39 -11.95 5.42
CA LEU A 182 7.26 -12.45 4.64
C LEU A 182 7.69 -12.85 3.22
N GLY A 183 8.50 -11.99 2.59
CA GLY A 183 8.80 -12.07 1.17
C GLY A 183 9.60 -13.30 0.75
N MET A 184 10.69 -13.63 1.48
CA MET A 184 11.68 -14.62 1.05
C MET A 184 11.70 -15.91 1.88
N ASN A 185 10.97 -15.99 2.99
CA ASN A 185 10.88 -17.23 3.78
C ASN A 185 9.65 -18.04 3.37
N SER A 186 9.71 -19.37 3.57
CA SER A 186 8.56 -20.25 3.34
C SER A 186 7.60 -20.24 4.52
N TRP A 187 6.34 -19.92 4.27
CA TRP A 187 5.29 -19.83 5.28
C TRP A 187 4.23 -20.92 5.08
N ILE A 188 3.70 -21.45 6.19
CA ILE A 188 2.48 -22.25 6.15
C ILE A 188 1.30 -21.28 6.03
N SER A 189 0.53 -21.40 4.96
CA SER A 189 -0.61 -20.52 4.68
C SER A 189 -1.89 -21.32 4.47
N ASN A 190 -3.04 -20.68 4.70
CA ASN A 190 -4.28 -21.14 4.06
C ASN A 190 -4.10 -21.17 2.53
N PRO A 191 -4.83 -22.03 1.82
CA PRO A 191 -4.94 -21.95 0.37
C PRO A 191 -5.32 -20.54 -0.08
N LEU A 192 -4.69 -20.06 -1.15
CA LEU A 192 -5.02 -18.76 -1.72
C LEU A 192 -6.43 -18.83 -2.33
N GLN A 193 -7.32 -17.93 -1.90
CA GLN A 193 -8.69 -17.89 -2.39
C GLN A 193 -8.79 -17.02 -3.64
N GLU A 194 -9.17 -17.62 -4.76
CA GLU A 194 -9.39 -16.90 -6.00
C GLU A 194 -10.47 -15.81 -5.83
N PRO A 195 -10.21 -14.57 -6.27
CA PRO A 195 -11.22 -13.52 -6.30
C PRO A 195 -12.42 -13.94 -7.15
N THR A 196 -13.63 -13.74 -6.62
CA THR A 196 -14.89 -14.08 -7.31
C THR A 196 -15.53 -12.88 -8.01
N ARG A 197 -15.00 -11.68 -7.79
CA ARG A 197 -15.51 -10.44 -8.37
C ARG A 197 -14.65 -10.03 -9.55
N ASP A 198 -15.28 -9.41 -10.54
CA ASP A 198 -14.57 -8.74 -11.63
C ASP A 198 -13.78 -7.54 -11.11
N PHE A 199 -12.81 -7.11 -11.90
CA PHE A 199 -11.96 -5.94 -11.62
C PHE A 199 -12.78 -4.67 -11.44
N ASP A 200 -12.52 -3.94 -10.35
CA ASP A 200 -13.02 -2.57 -10.20
C ASP A 200 -12.12 -1.62 -11.01
N ARG A 201 -12.59 -1.21 -12.18
CA ARG A 201 -11.87 -0.27 -13.07
C ARG A 201 -12.05 1.19 -12.66
N GLY A 202 -12.89 1.47 -11.65
CA GLY A 202 -13.24 2.82 -11.23
C GLY A 202 -14.06 3.60 -12.26
N LYS A 203 -14.03 4.93 -12.14
CA LYS A 203 -14.74 5.85 -13.04
C LYS A 203 -14.01 6.03 -14.37
N ILE A 204 -14.46 5.30 -15.39
CA ILE A 204 -13.98 5.45 -16.78
C ILE A 204 -14.92 6.37 -17.56
N ALA A 205 -14.36 7.40 -18.18
CA ALA A 205 -15.04 8.28 -19.12
C ALA A 205 -15.23 7.55 -20.46
N THR A 206 -16.17 6.61 -20.57
CA THR A 206 -16.55 6.05 -21.87
C THR A 206 -17.28 7.10 -22.70
N ASP A 207 -17.39 6.91 -24.01
CA ASP A 207 -18.11 7.85 -24.89
C ASP A 207 -19.55 8.09 -24.39
N GLU A 208 -20.25 7.03 -23.97
CA GLU A 208 -21.61 7.11 -23.39
C GLU A 208 -21.67 7.89 -22.07
N VAL A 209 -20.60 7.85 -21.26
CA VAL A 209 -20.53 8.63 -20.02
C VAL A 209 -20.31 10.10 -20.37
N VAL A 210 -19.38 10.38 -21.28
CA VAL A 210 -19.04 11.74 -21.71
C VAL A 210 -20.27 12.46 -22.30
N GLU A 211 -21.06 11.78 -23.12
CA GLU A 211 -22.31 12.33 -23.70
C GLU A 211 -23.36 12.73 -22.66
N LYS A 212 -23.33 12.12 -21.46
CA LYS A 212 -24.27 12.41 -20.36
C LYS A 212 -23.78 13.52 -19.44
N LEU A 213 -22.49 13.86 -19.50
CA LEU A 213 -21.93 14.94 -18.70
C LEU A 213 -22.25 16.28 -19.39
N GLU A 214 -22.66 17.28 -18.60
CA GLU A 214 -22.86 18.65 -19.11
C GLU A 214 -21.55 19.22 -19.69
N LYS A 215 -20.44 18.95 -18.99
CA LYS A 215 -19.09 19.30 -19.41
C LYS A 215 -18.12 18.28 -18.86
N TRP A 216 -17.25 17.75 -19.72
CA TRP A 216 -16.18 16.87 -19.30
C TRP A 216 -14.89 17.67 -19.00
N GLY A 217 -14.14 17.21 -17.99
CA GLY A 217 -12.79 17.66 -17.68
C GLY A 217 -12.05 16.56 -16.91
N ARG A 218 -10.76 16.33 -17.21
CA ARG A 218 -9.98 15.22 -16.62
C ARG A 218 -9.98 15.22 -15.10
N TYR A 219 -10.02 16.40 -14.48
CA TYR A 219 -9.94 16.61 -13.04
C TYR A 219 -11.25 17.17 -12.45
N ARG A 220 -12.32 17.17 -13.25
CA ARG A 220 -13.65 17.64 -12.85
C ARG A 220 -14.35 16.58 -12.01
N ASP A 221 -14.62 16.92 -10.76
CA ASP A 221 -15.41 16.11 -9.83
C ASP A 221 -16.89 16.48 -9.94
N VAL A 222 -17.68 15.61 -10.58
CA VAL A 222 -19.11 15.83 -10.81
C VAL A 222 -20.00 15.18 -9.75
N ASP A 223 -19.45 14.25 -8.95
CA ASP A 223 -20.19 13.49 -7.95
C ASP A 223 -19.93 13.99 -6.51
N GLY A 224 -18.88 14.80 -6.33
CA GLY A 224 -18.49 15.38 -5.04
C GLY A 224 -17.66 14.45 -4.15
N ASP A 225 -17.24 13.29 -4.66
CA ASP A 225 -16.43 12.29 -3.95
C ASP A 225 -14.91 12.45 -4.17
N GLY A 226 -14.51 13.48 -4.93
CA GLY A 226 -13.12 13.76 -5.27
C GLY A 226 -12.56 12.92 -6.41
N ILE A 227 -13.33 11.96 -6.96
CA ILE A 227 -12.88 11.02 -7.99
C ILE A 227 -13.45 11.46 -9.35
N PRO A 228 -12.62 12.00 -10.26
CA PRO A 228 -13.06 12.41 -11.59
C PRO A 228 -13.20 11.19 -12.53
N TYR A 229 -13.83 11.37 -13.68
CA TYR A 229 -13.87 10.35 -14.73
C TYR A 229 -12.58 10.40 -15.58
N ARG A 230 -11.79 9.30 -15.58
CA ARG A 230 -10.57 9.22 -16.40
C ARG A 230 -10.83 8.58 -17.76
N THR A 231 -10.08 9.02 -18.77
CA THR A 231 -10.10 8.40 -20.10
C THR A 231 -9.09 7.27 -20.18
N ILE A 232 -9.31 6.32 -21.07
CA ILE A 232 -8.29 5.35 -21.48
C ILE A 232 -8.02 5.51 -22.98
N PRO A 233 -6.77 5.81 -23.40
CA PRO A 233 -6.43 5.92 -24.82
C PRO A 233 -6.85 4.68 -25.62
N GLY A 234 -7.55 4.91 -26.73
CA GLY A 234 -8.05 3.85 -27.61
C GLY A 234 -9.36 3.18 -27.14
N ILE A 235 -9.83 3.46 -25.92
CA ILE A 235 -11.14 3.05 -25.42
C ILE A 235 -12.11 4.24 -25.45
N THR A 236 -11.69 5.39 -24.93
CA THR A 236 -12.46 6.63 -25.03
C THR A 236 -12.06 7.35 -26.32
N LEU A 237 -13.00 7.54 -27.24
CA LEU A 237 -12.76 8.12 -28.56
C LEU A 237 -13.54 9.42 -28.80
N HIS A 238 -14.36 9.85 -27.85
CA HIS A 238 -15.13 11.09 -27.92
C HIS A 238 -14.22 12.31 -28.19
N PRO A 239 -14.57 13.23 -29.10
CA PRO A 239 -13.69 14.33 -29.53
C PRO A 239 -13.29 15.30 -28.40
N ASP A 240 -14.15 15.46 -27.39
CA ASP A 240 -13.96 16.44 -26.31
C ASP A 240 -13.05 15.96 -25.17
N ILE A 241 -12.48 14.74 -25.25
CA ILE A 241 -11.72 14.13 -24.16
C ILE A 241 -10.20 14.39 -24.22
N ALA A 242 -9.76 15.12 -25.24
CA ALA A 242 -8.35 15.45 -25.41
C ALA A 242 -7.87 16.36 -24.27
N HIS A 243 -6.84 15.93 -23.56
CA HIS A 243 -6.26 16.68 -22.46
C HIS A 243 -4.75 16.40 -22.36
N LEU A 244 -4.02 17.29 -21.67
CA LEU A 244 -2.61 17.06 -21.36
C LEU A 244 -2.45 16.78 -19.88
N THR A 245 -1.90 15.61 -19.55
CA THR A 245 -1.49 15.29 -18.18
C THR A 245 -0.21 16.03 -17.84
N ARG A 246 -0.17 16.69 -16.68
CA ARG A 246 0.93 17.56 -16.25
C ARG A 246 1.25 17.33 -14.78
N GLY A 247 2.52 17.47 -14.42
CA GLY A 247 2.94 17.61 -13.01
C GLY A 247 2.85 19.04 -12.48
N SER A 248 2.54 20.02 -13.36
CA SER A 248 2.40 21.43 -12.99
C SER A 248 0.94 21.77 -12.64
N GLY A 249 0.74 22.93 -11.99
CA GLY A 249 -0.58 23.44 -11.63
C GLY A 249 -1.59 23.37 -12.77
N HIS A 250 -2.78 22.85 -12.48
CA HIS A 250 -3.83 22.64 -13.47
C HIS A 250 -5.23 22.84 -12.89
N ASP A 251 -6.15 23.25 -13.76
CA ASP A 251 -7.58 23.30 -13.46
C ASP A 251 -8.29 21.96 -13.75
N GLU A 252 -9.61 21.95 -13.53
CA GLU A 252 -10.49 20.80 -13.76
C GLU A 252 -10.48 20.27 -15.22
N ASP A 253 -10.12 21.11 -16.19
CA ASP A 253 -10.06 20.80 -17.63
C ASP A 253 -8.62 20.45 -18.08
N ALA A 254 -7.72 20.23 -17.12
CA ALA A 254 -6.29 19.96 -17.32
C ALA A 254 -5.52 21.10 -18.03
N GLN A 255 -6.05 22.32 -17.99
CA GLN A 255 -5.35 23.50 -18.48
C GLN A 255 -4.39 24.01 -17.41
N TYR A 256 -3.25 24.53 -17.86
CA TYR A 256 -2.25 25.08 -16.96
C TYR A 256 -2.82 26.27 -16.17
N SER A 257 -2.62 26.27 -14.86
CA SER A 257 -3.07 27.34 -13.98
C SER A 257 -2.08 27.56 -12.83
N GLU A 258 -1.84 28.84 -12.53
CA GLU A 258 -1.12 29.30 -11.33
C GLU A 258 -2.06 30.03 -10.35
N SER A 259 -3.38 29.97 -10.57
CA SER A 259 -4.35 30.61 -9.67
C SER A 259 -4.30 29.92 -8.29
N PRO A 260 -4.17 30.71 -7.20
CA PRO A 260 -4.20 30.18 -5.83
C PRO A 260 -5.48 29.40 -5.53
N GLU A 261 -6.63 29.89 -5.99
CA GLU A 261 -7.94 29.30 -5.73
C GLU A 261 -8.10 27.96 -6.46
N VAL A 262 -7.64 27.88 -7.71
CA VAL A 262 -7.65 26.65 -8.50
C VAL A 262 -6.74 25.60 -7.86
N TYR A 263 -5.54 26.00 -7.45
CA TYR A 263 -4.57 25.09 -6.83
C TYR A 263 -5.10 24.54 -5.50
N ALA A 264 -5.60 25.41 -4.62
CA ALA A 264 -6.16 25.01 -3.34
C ALA A 264 -7.35 24.05 -3.51
N ALA A 265 -8.30 24.38 -4.40
CA ALA A 265 -9.45 23.51 -4.68
C ALA A 265 -9.04 22.13 -5.21
N ASN A 266 -7.98 22.04 -6.02
CA ASN A 266 -7.47 20.77 -6.51
C ASN A 266 -6.87 19.92 -5.37
N LEU A 267 -6.08 20.52 -4.48
CA LEU A 267 -5.52 19.81 -3.32
C LEU A 267 -6.62 19.36 -2.34
N ASP A 268 -7.60 20.21 -2.06
CA ASP A 268 -8.75 19.85 -1.20
C ASP A 268 -9.54 18.67 -1.79
N ARG A 269 -9.72 18.64 -3.12
CA ARG A 269 -10.36 17.51 -3.83
C ARG A 269 -9.53 16.23 -3.67
N LEU A 270 -8.21 16.28 -3.86
CA LEU A 270 -7.33 15.13 -3.66
C LEU A 270 -7.39 14.64 -2.21
N ALA A 271 -7.42 15.53 -1.22
CA ALA A 271 -7.57 15.15 0.18
C ALA A 271 -8.87 14.39 0.42
N ARG A 272 -10.02 14.92 -0.05
CA ARG A 272 -11.33 14.24 0.06
C ARG A 272 -11.34 12.85 -0.57
N LYS A 273 -10.72 12.71 -1.75
CA LYS A 273 -10.58 11.43 -2.43
C LYS A 273 -9.86 10.40 -1.56
N ILE A 274 -8.76 10.81 -0.92
CA ILE A 274 -7.97 9.93 -0.06
C ILE A 274 -8.64 9.67 1.29
N ASP A 275 -9.40 10.62 1.83
CA ASP A 275 -10.23 10.37 3.02
C ASP A 275 -11.34 9.34 2.73
N GLY A 276 -11.99 9.47 1.57
CA GLY A 276 -13.02 8.53 1.13
C GLY A 276 -12.51 7.10 0.88
N MET A 277 -11.21 6.95 0.58
CA MET A 277 -10.58 5.66 0.30
C MET A 277 -10.61 4.69 1.47
N VAL A 278 -10.64 5.20 2.71
CA VAL A 278 -10.58 4.40 3.93
C VAL A 278 -11.66 3.32 3.96
N THR A 279 -12.85 3.56 3.40
CA THR A 279 -13.94 2.58 3.42
C THR A 279 -13.66 1.32 2.61
N ASP A 280 -12.77 1.40 1.63
CA ASP A 280 -12.40 0.27 0.76
C ASP A 280 -11.04 -0.34 1.14
N LEU A 281 -10.31 0.25 2.07
CA LEU A 281 -9.05 -0.29 2.57
C LEU A 281 -9.30 -1.53 3.45
N PRO A 282 -8.31 -2.44 3.56
CA PRO A 282 -8.38 -3.52 4.54
C PRO A 282 -8.54 -2.98 5.96
N ALA A 283 -9.68 -3.29 6.57
CA ALA A 283 -9.97 -2.94 7.96
C ALA A 283 -8.97 -3.60 8.92
N PRO A 284 -8.64 -2.95 10.05
CA PRO A 284 -7.83 -3.54 11.10
C PRO A 284 -8.50 -4.78 11.71
N ILE A 285 -7.71 -5.61 12.39
CA ILE A 285 -8.23 -6.71 13.21
C ILE A 285 -8.08 -6.32 14.67
N ARG A 286 -9.17 -6.37 15.43
CA ARG A 286 -9.21 -6.06 16.86
C ARG A 286 -9.58 -7.31 17.65
N GLU A 287 -8.86 -7.54 18.74
CA GLU A 287 -9.10 -8.57 19.73
C GLU A 287 -9.16 -7.89 21.11
N ASP A 288 -10.29 -8.03 21.81
CA ASP A 288 -10.44 -7.43 23.14
C ASP A 288 -9.75 -8.32 24.19
N GLY A 289 -9.09 -7.67 25.16
CA GLY A 289 -8.38 -8.32 26.24
C GLY A 289 -8.86 -7.89 27.63
N ASP A 290 -8.17 -8.40 28.64
CA ASP A 290 -8.39 -8.14 30.06
C ASP A 290 -7.36 -7.10 30.54
N GLY A 291 -7.64 -5.81 30.35
CA GLY A 291 -6.76 -4.75 30.87
C GLY A 291 -6.94 -3.38 30.24
N SER A 292 -6.23 -2.40 30.80
CA SER A 292 -6.20 -1.00 30.33
C SER A 292 -5.14 -0.72 29.26
N LEU A 293 -4.24 -1.68 29.02
CA LEU A 293 -3.21 -1.61 27.98
C LEU A 293 -3.75 -2.14 26.65
N GLY A 294 -3.68 -1.31 25.61
CA GLY A 294 -3.83 -1.74 24.21
C GLY A 294 -2.48 -1.97 23.55
N VAL A 295 -2.34 -3.03 22.77
CA VAL A 295 -1.16 -3.33 21.95
C VAL A 295 -1.51 -3.12 20.48
N ILE A 296 -0.62 -2.46 19.74
CA ILE A 296 -0.77 -2.25 18.30
C ILE A 296 0.43 -2.83 17.54
N ALA A 297 0.17 -3.52 16.43
CA ALA A 297 1.20 -3.98 15.51
C ALA A 297 0.72 -3.96 14.05
N PHE A 298 1.60 -4.29 13.11
CA PHE A 298 1.33 -4.32 11.67
C PHE A 298 2.31 -5.23 10.94
N GLY A 299 1.91 -5.73 9.76
CA GLY A 299 2.74 -6.63 8.97
C GLY A 299 3.08 -7.93 9.70
N THR A 300 4.27 -8.50 9.45
CA THR A 300 4.72 -9.76 10.05
C THR A 300 4.90 -9.72 11.57
N THR A 301 4.99 -8.53 12.15
CA THR A 301 5.03 -8.31 13.61
C THR A 301 3.87 -9.03 14.33
N ASP A 302 2.72 -9.19 13.65
CA ASP A 302 1.53 -9.89 14.14
C ASP A 302 1.84 -11.25 14.76
N TRP A 303 2.66 -12.07 14.10
CA TRP A 303 2.92 -13.44 14.54
C TRP A 303 3.61 -13.51 15.90
N ALA A 304 4.59 -12.65 16.13
CA ALA A 304 5.29 -12.57 17.41
C ALA A 304 4.37 -12.03 18.52
N VAL A 305 3.46 -11.12 18.18
CA VAL A 305 2.47 -10.57 19.13
C VAL A 305 1.46 -11.62 19.52
N GLN A 306 0.89 -12.34 18.56
CA GLN A 306 -0.07 -13.41 18.80
C GLN A 306 0.53 -14.53 19.68
N GLU A 307 1.76 -14.96 19.39
CA GLU A 307 2.45 -15.95 20.23
C GLU A 307 2.74 -15.42 21.64
N ALA A 308 3.15 -14.15 21.78
CA ALA A 308 3.40 -13.53 23.07
C ALA A 308 2.11 -13.44 23.89
N ILE A 309 1.02 -12.92 23.32
CA ILE A 309 -0.28 -12.78 23.98
C ILE A 309 -0.81 -14.13 24.44
N ALA A 310 -0.71 -15.18 23.61
CA ALA A 310 -1.13 -16.53 23.97
C ALA A 310 -0.36 -17.12 25.17
N SER A 311 0.83 -16.59 25.47
CA SER A 311 1.64 -17.00 26.63
C SER A 311 1.37 -16.19 27.91
N LEU A 312 0.71 -15.05 27.81
CA LEU A 312 0.42 -14.17 28.94
C LEU A 312 -0.77 -14.68 29.76
N LYS A 313 -0.74 -14.42 31.07
CA LYS A 313 -1.88 -14.73 31.96
C LYS A 313 -2.99 -13.70 31.89
N ALA A 314 -2.64 -12.43 31.70
CA ALA A 314 -3.55 -11.31 31.52
C ALA A 314 -3.27 -10.74 30.14
N THR A 315 -4.21 -10.94 29.22
CA THR A 315 -4.03 -10.60 27.81
C THR A 315 -4.42 -9.15 27.58
N PRO A 316 -3.52 -8.27 27.10
CA PRO A 316 -3.92 -6.93 26.69
C PRO A 316 -4.85 -7.00 25.47
N SER A 317 -5.66 -5.96 25.26
CA SER A 317 -6.36 -5.83 23.98
C SER A 317 -5.34 -5.63 22.87
N TYR A 318 -5.63 -6.13 21.67
CA TYR A 318 -4.72 -6.08 20.54
C TYR A 318 -5.42 -5.54 19.29
N LEU A 319 -4.74 -4.67 18.55
CA LEU A 319 -5.17 -4.21 17.24
C LEU A 319 -4.04 -4.36 16.22
N ARG A 320 -4.32 -5.06 15.12
CA ARG A 320 -3.46 -5.11 13.94
C ARG A 320 -3.90 -4.10 12.90
N ILE A 321 -3.03 -3.14 12.62
CA ILE A 321 -3.18 -2.21 11.49
C ILE A 321 -2.90 -2.97 10.19
N ARG A 322 -3.80 -2.83 9.21
CA ARG A 322 -3.70 -3.49 7.90
C ARG A 322 -3.61 -2.52 6.72
N SER A 323 -3.84 -1.23 6.96
CA SER A 323 -3.78 -0.19 5.92
C SER A 323 -3.54 1.22 6.48
N TYR A 324 -3.17 2.15 5.60
CA TYR A 324 -3.13 3.60 5.83
C TYR A 324 -3.72 4.32 4.59
N PRO A 325 -4.49 5.41 4.71
CA PRO A 325 -4.93 6.08 5.95
C PRO A 325 -5.70 5.18 6.90
N PHE A 326 -5.65 5.49 8.20
CA PHE A 326 -6.23 4.63 9.23
C PHE A 326 -7.76 4.66 9.23
N HIS A 327 -8.36 3.53 9.61
CA HIS A 327 -9.79 3.44 9.91
C HIS A 327 -10.11 4.09 11.28
N ASP A 328 -11.32 4.60 11.46
CA ASP A 328 -11.83 5.15 12.73
C ASP A 328 -11.72 4.15 13.90
N GLU A 329 -11.70 2.85 13.60
CA GLU A 329 -11.50 1.77 14.55
C GLU A 329 -10.13 1.86 15.25
N VAL A 330 -9.10 2.36 14.57
CA VAL A 330 -7.76 2.60 15.15
C VAL A 330 -7.84 3.74 16.17
N ASP A 331 -8.51 4.83 15.83
CA ASP A 331 -8.69 5.98 16.73
C ASP A 331 -9.55 5.64 17.94
N SER A 332 -10.59 4.83 17.73
CA SER A 332 -11.46 4.31 18.79
C SER A 332 -10.66 3.40 19.72
N PHE A 333 -9.90 2.45 19.17
CA PHE A 333 -9.03 1.58 19.96
C PHE A 333 -8.01 2.38 20.78
N ILE A 334 -7.36 3.39 20.19
CA ILE A 334 -6.45 4.26 20.94
C ILE A 334 -7.20 4.96 22.08
N SER A 335 -8.40 5.47 21.82
CA SER A 335 -9.19 6.22 22.81
C SER A 335 -9.67 5.34 23.97
N ASP A 336 -10.01 4.07 23.69
CA ASP A 336 -10.56 3.10 24.65
C ASP A 336 -9.57 2.61 25.73
N HIS A 337 -8.27 2.84 25.55
CA HIS A 337 -7.22 2.31 26.44
C HIS A 337 -6.45 3.43 27.15
N ASP A 338 -6.00 3.18 28.38
CA ASP A 338 -5.22 4.16 29.17
C ASP A 338 -3.81 4.33 28.61
N GLN A 339 -3.25 3.26 28.06
CA GLN A 339 -1.95 3.24 27.39
C GLN A 339 -2.00 2.38 26.12
N ILE A 340 -1.24 2.80 25.12
CA ILE A 340 -1.05 2.07 23.87
C ILE A 340 0.43 1.74 23.73
N LEU A 341 0.76 0.46 23.53
CA LEU A 341 2.11 0.02 23.20
C LEU A 341 2.15 -0.45 21.75
N VAL A 342 2.85 0.31 20.90
CA VAL A 342 3.09 -0.07 19.51
C VAL A 342 4.33 -0.96 19.46
N ILE A 343 4.17 -2.20 19.01
CA ILE A 343 5.28 -3.12 18.76
C ILE A 343 5.71 -2.95 17.31
N GLU A 344 6.98 -2.63 17.07
CA GLU A 344 7.43 -2.36 15.71
C GLU A 344 8.90 -2.67 15.45
N GLN A 345 9.18 -3.10 14.21
CA GLN A 345 10.50 -3.52 13.76
C GLN A 345 11.30 -2.37 13.16
N ASN A 346 11.44 -1.25 13.87
CA ASN A 346 12.31 -0.13 13.49
C ASN A 346 12.80 0.63 14.71
N GLN A 347 13.90 1.39 14.59
CA GLN A 347 14.52 2.07 15.73
C GLN A 347 13.76 3.32 16.19
N GLN A 348 13.03 3.98 15.29
CA GLN A 348 12.48 5.32 15.53
C GLN A 348 11.06 5.30 16.09
N GLY A 349 10.41 4.14 16.13
CA GLY A 349 9.00 4.07 16.48
C GLY A 349 8.10 4.72 15.41
N GLN A 350 8.36 4.42 14.14
CA GLN A 350 7.74 5.11 13.00
C GLN A 350 6.22 5.02 12.96
N MET A 351 5.64 3.85 13.22
CA MET A 351 4.18 3.70 13.27
C MET A 351 3.61 4.44 14.48
N ALA A 352 4.27 4.38 15.64
CA ALA A 352 3.85 5.16 16.80
C ALA A 352 3.87 6.68 16.52
N GLN A 353 4.89 7.18 15.81
CA GLN A 353 4.92 8.58 15.38
C GLN A 353 3.77 8.93 14.45
N LEU A 354 3.48 8.09 13.45
CA LEU A 354 2.38 8.30 12.52
C LEU A 354 1.03 8.32 13.27
N LEU A 355 0.79 7.37 14.17
CA LEU A 355 -0.41 7.33 15.00
C LEU A 355 -0.56 8.58 15.88
N ARG A 356 0.53 9.11 16.46
CA ARG A 356 0.49 10.37 17.23
C ARG A 356 0.14 11.58 16.35
N LEU A 357 0.63 11.62 15.11
CA LEU A 357 0.31 12.70 14.17
C LEU A 357 -1.16 12.65 13.75
N ASN A 358 -1.72 11.46 13.54
CA ASN A 358 -3.13 11.27 13.23
C ASN A 358 -4.05 11.44 14.45
N ASN A 359 -3.55 11.15 15.66
CA ASN A 359 -4.32 11.20 16.90
C ASN A 359 -3.65 12.09 17.98
N PRO A 360 -3.53 13.41 17.73
CA PRO A 360 -2.75 14.31 18.60
C PRO A 360 -3.33 14.47 20.01
N ARG A 361 -4.63 14.18 20.19
CA ARG A 361 -5.29 14.26 21.51
C ARG A 361 -4.88 13.15 22.46
N ASN A 362 -4.44 12.01 21.92
CA ASN A 362 -4.05 10.81 22.67
C ASN A 362 -2.54 10.53 22.52
N ALA A 363 -1.75 11.50 22.04
CA ALA A 363 -0.37 11.26 21.66
C ALA A 363 0.55 10.87 22.84
N ASP A 364 0.22 11.34 24.04
CA ASP A 364 0.95 11.11 25.29
C ASP A 364 0.86 9.66 25.78
N LYS A 365 -0.24 8.97 25.47
CA LYS A 365 -0.44 7.57 25.86
C LYS A 365 0.02 6.56 24.82
N ILE A 366 0.44 6.99 23.63
CA ILE A 366 1.01 6.11 22.60
C ILE A 366 2.51 5.97 22.85
N LEU A 367 2.95 4.76 23.18
CA LEU A 367 4.33 4.36 23.42
C LEU A 367 4.79 3.39 22.31
N SER A 368 6.10 3.15 22.22
CA SER A 368 6.68 2.25 21.22
C SER A 368 7.69 1.31 21.88
N ALA A 369 7.59 0.03 21.56
CA ALA A 369 8.61 -0.98 21.82
C ALA A 369 9.27 -1.38 20.50
N THR A 370 10.51 -0.95 20.33
CA THR A 370 11.24 -1.02 19.07
C THR A 370 12.21 -2.20 19.04
N TYR A 371 12.12 -3.03 18.01
CA TYR A 371 13.14 -4.02 17.67
C TYR A 371 13.81 -3.66 16.33
N PHE A 372 15.13 -3.71 16.25
CA PHE A 372 15.86 -3.28 15.05
C PHE A 372 17.16 -4.07 14.82
N GLY A 373 17.19 -5.33 15.28
CA GLY A 373 18.35 -6.22 15.15
C GLY A 373 18.54 -6.84 13.76
N GLY A 374 17.63 -6.59 12.81
CA GLY A 374 17.66 -7.16 11.46
C GLY A 374 17.20 -8.63 11.37
N LEU A 375 16.72 -9.20 12.47
CA LEU A 375 16.14 -10.55 12.50
C LEU A 375 14.60 -10.45 12.58
N PRO A 376 13.88 -11.52 12.24
CA PRO A 376 12.46 -11.61 12.55
C PRO A 376 12.21 -11.39 14.04
N LEU A 377 11.12 -10.70 14.36
CA LEU A 377 10.74 -10.40 15.73
C LEU A 377 10.46 -11.67 16.53
N SER A 378 11.02 -11.76 17.74
CA SER A 378 10.76 -12.89 18.64
C SER A 378 9.58 -12.59 19.58
N ALA A 379 8.74 -13.58 19.86
CA ALA A 379 7.68 -13.49 20.85
C ALA A 379 8.20 -13.16 22.27
N LEU A 380 9.43 -13.57 22.60
CA LEU A 380 10.07 -13.23 23.88
C LEU A 380 10.23 -11.73 24.06
N PHE A 381 10.77 -11.03 23.04
CA PHE A 381 10.89 -9.57 23.08
C PHE A 381 9.54 -8.89 23.28
N VAL A 382 8.51 -9.37 22.58
CA VAL A 382 7.16 -8.80 22.67
C VAL A 382 6.58 -9.02 24.06
N ARG A 383 6.64 -10.25 24.57
CA ARG A 383 6.17 -10.59 25.92
C ARG A 383 6.88 -9.74 26.96
N ASP A 384 8.21 -9.68 26.94
CA ASP A 384 8.99 -8.92 27.91
C ASP A 384 8.65 -7.42 27.84
N SER A 385 8.38 -6.88 26.64
CA SER A 385 7.95 -5.48 26.45
C SER A 385 6.56 -5.23 27.03
N ILE A 386 5.61 -6.15 26.83
CA ILE A 386 4.25 -6.06 27.37
C ILE A 386 4.29 -6.17 28.91
N GLU A 387 4.99 -7.17 29.45
CA GLU A 387 5.12 -7.39 30.89
C GLU A 387 5.84 -6.21 31.57
N GLN A 388 6.86 -5.65 30.93
CA GLN A 388 7.52 -4.44 31.42
C GLN A 388 6.53 -3.27 31.46
N GLN A 389 5.72 -3.07 30.42
CA GLN A 389 4.75 -1.98 30.37
C GLN A 389 3.64 -2.14 31.42
N GLN A 390 3.10 -3.36 31.57
CA GLN A 390 2.12 -3.69 32.61
C GLN A 390 2.74 -3.56 34.03
N GLY A 391 4.01 -3.92 34.19
CA GLY A 391 4.75 -3.81 35.45
C GLY A 391 5.17 -2.39 35.83
N VAL A 392 5.01 -1.42 34.93
CA VAL A 392 5.19 0.02 35.17
C VAL A 392 3.90 0.66 35.73
N GLU A 393 2.86 -0.12 36.07
CA GLU A 393 1.88 0.29 37.09
C GLU A 393 2.56 0.38 38.48
N ALA A 394 3.43 1.39 38.64
CA ALA A 394 4.01 1.79 39.90
C ALA A 394 3.14 2.90 40.52
N LYS A 395 2.48 2.52 41.62
CA LYS A 395 2.25 3.30 42.85
C LYS A 395 1.77 4.75 42.75
#